data_AF-A0A2G9M229-F1
#
_entry.id   AF-A0A2G9M229-F1
#
_cell.length_a   1.000
_cell.length_b   1.000
_cell.length_c   1.000
_cell.angle_alpha   90.00
_cell.angle_beta   90.00
_cell.angle_gamma   90.00
#
_symmetry.space_group_name_H-M   'P 1'
#
loop_
_entity.id
_entity.type
_entity.pdbx_description
1 polymer ?
#
loop_
_entity_poly.entity_id
_entity_poly.type
_entity_poly.pdbx_seq_one_letter_code
_entity_poly.pdbx_strand_id
1 'polypeptide(L)'
;MEINEGQVVKFSAARDLGGLSPDEQKTVREKLSNLNGDYSAKIVLDYDGQERIVEKGITVGVKTITPEKIEIPSFKLGEINRLVLTLTSNWNTPTDVEPKVQVYSSNTLIAELAANNISIINSTKIDFFWDTKELPYGQYTIRAIALYEGERKEKDFYFSLSENRVSVEESGARSRRRMISSAIIISAILLAVFSARFIKKKFMKARLESLINGAVRYAEYRDVKKAAEAYTRIRQIYDTLSEQEKKKFYDKLMKVYNFIRNQKNKKIEF
;
A
#
# COMPACT_ATOMS: atom_id res chain seq x y z
N MET A 1 19.77 3.40 30.30
CA MET A 1 21.16 2.99 30.06
C MET A 1 21.81 4.16 29.36
N GLU A 2 22.43 5.07 30.12
CA GLU A 2 23.13 6.23 29.58
C GLU A 2 24.47 5.75 29.02
N ILE A 3 24.68 5.99 27.72
CA ILE A 3 25.94 5.71 27.04
C ILE A 3 26.68 7.05 27.01
N ASN A 4 27.72 7.19 27.83
CA ASN A 4 28.59 8.36 27.82
C ASN A 4 29.38 8.42 26.50
N GLU A 5 29.58 9.64 25.97
CA GLU A 5 30.45 9.90 24.83
C GLU A 5 31.84 9.28 25.06
N GLY A 6 32.27 8.42 24.12
CA GLY A 6 33.57 7.75 24.18
C GLY A 6 33.55 6.25 24.50
N GLN A 7 32.39 5.63 24.75
CA GLN A 7 32.32 4.17 24.86
C GLN A 7 32.42 3.49 23.49
N VAL A 8 33.64 3.06 23.13
CA VAL A 8 33.86 2.04 22.10
C VAL A 8 33.14 0.77 22.53
N VAL A 9 32.07 0.40 21.83
CA VAL A 9 31.45 -0.92 21.98
C VAL A 9 32.46 -1.97 21.52
N LYS A 10 33.26 -2.47 22.47
CA LYS A 10 34.21 -3.56 22.23
C LYS A 10 33.42 -4.86 22.06
N PHE A 11 33.15 -5.24 20.83
CA PHE A 11 32.92 -6.65 20.51
C PHE A 11 34.28 -7.36 20.52
N SER A 12 34.70 -7.89 21.67
CA SER A 12 35.86 -8.78 21.73
C SER A 12 35.40 -10.22 21.61
N ALA A 13 35.37 -10.75 20.38
CA ALA A 13 35.49 -12.19 20.20
C ALA A 13 36.97 -12.54 20.37
N ALA A 14 37.44 -12.55 21.62
CA ALA A 14 38.79 -13.04 21.92
C ALA A 14 38.74 -14.57 21.85
N ARG A 15 39.31 -15.12 20.78
CA ARG A 15 39.42 -16.57 20.59
C ARG A 15 40.89 -16.93 20.61
N ASP A 16 41.26 -17.86 21.50
CA ASP A 16 42.56 -18.49 21.43
C ASP A 16 42.65 -19.31 20.14
N LEU A 17 43.64 -18.99 19.31
CA LEU A 17 43.89 -19.66 18.05
C LEU A 17 44.82 -20.87 18.24
N GLY A 18 45.34 -21.11 19.44
CA GLY A 18 46.31 -22.16 19.75
C GLY A 18 47.69 -21.90 19.16
N GLY A 19 48.62 -22.82 19.38
CA GLY A 19 49.97 -22.76 18.85
C GLY A 19 50.04 -22.85 17.32
N LEU A 20 51.13 -22.35 16.76
CA LEU A 20 51.50 -22.45 15.35
C LEU A 20 52.89 -23.10 15.27
N SER A 21 53.01 -24.16 14.48
CA SER A 21 54.31 -24.80 14.21
C SER A 21 55.10 -23.98 13.17
N PRO A 22 56.42 -24.14 13.06
CA PRO A 22 57.19 -23.61 11.94
C PRO A 22 56.55 -24.03 10.61
N ASP A 23 56.42 -23.07 9.69
CA ASP A 23 55.82 -23.24 8.35
C ASP A 23 54.30 -23.57 8.32
N GLU A 24 53.62 -23.62 9.46
CA GLU A 24 52.17 -23.83 9.54
C GLU A 24 51.40 -22.55 9.17
N GLN A 25 50.45 -22.66 8.24
CA GLN A 25 49.51 -21.59 7.92
C GLN A 25 48.13 -21.89 8.49
N LYS A 26 47.62 -20.99 9.35
CA LYS A 26 46.28 -21.10 9.92
C LYS A 26 45.38 -20.01 9.37
N THR A 27 44.26 -20.41 8.79
CA THR A 27 43.21 -19.48 8.35
C THR A 27 42.13 -19.40 9.41
N VAL A 28 41.83 -18.19 9.88
CA VAL A 28 40.71 -17.91 10.79
C VAL A 28 39.60 -17.24 9.99
N ARG A 29 38.37 -17.73 10.14
CA ARG A 29 37.18 -17.14 9.53
C ARG A 29 36.18 -16.84 10.62
N GLU A 30 35.90 -15.56 10.82
CA GLU A 30 34.88 -15.10 11.75
C GLU A 30 33.66 -14.58 10.99
N LYS A 31 32.48 -14.97 11.45
CA LYS A 31 31.21 -14.54 10.84
C LYS A 31 30.68 -13.31 11.56
N LEU A 32 30.87 -12.15 10.93
CA LEU A 32 30.33 -10.88 11.43
C LEU A 32 28.88 -10.73 10.94
N SER A 33 27.91 -11.09 11.78
CA SER A 33 26.47 -10.94 11.46
C SER A 33 25.89 -9.77 12.23
N ASN A 34 25.02 -8.97 11.59
CA ASN A 34 24.32 -7.82 12.19
C ASN A 34 25.23 -6.69 12.71
N LEU A 35 26.44 -6.58 12.14
CA LEU A 35 27.39 -5.50 12.45
C LEU A 35 27.45 -4.56 11.25
N ASN A 36 27.26 -3.28 11.50
CA ASN A 36 27.41 -2.20 10.52
C ASN A 36 28.37 -1.18 11.13
N GLY A 37 29.49 -0.93 10.47
CA GLY A 37 30.50 -0.07 11.05
C GLY A 37 31.92 -0.25 10.56
N ASP A 38 32.78 0.60 11.10
CA ASP A 38 34.22 0.49 11.00
C ASP A 38 34.75 -0.24 12.25
N TYR A 39 35.54 -1.28 12.02
CA TYR A 39 36.08 -2.18 13.03
C TYR A 39 37.58 -2.36 12.84
N SER A 40 38.23 -2.89 13.87
CA SER A 40 39.62 -3.31 13.79
C SER A 40 39.77 -4.77 14.18
N ALA A 41 40.42 -5.55 13.32
CA ALA A 41 40.85 -6.91 13.62
C ALA A 41 42.27 -6.87 14.17
N LYS A 42 42.42 -7.32 15.42
CA LYS A 42 43.69 -7.37 16.12
C LYS A 42 44.08 -8.82 16.38
N ILE A 43 45.26 -9.22 15.90
CA ILE A 43 45.91 -10.49 16.21
C ILE A 43 47.07 -10.19 17.16
N VAL A 44 47.10 -10.90 18.28
CA VAL A 44 48.23 -10.88 19.22
C VAL A 44 48.94 -12.22 19.08
N LEU A 45 50.21 -12.17 18.70
CA LEU A 45 51.09 -13.32 18.62
C LEU A 45 52.07 -13.22 19.80
N ASP A 46 51.99 -14.16 20.73
CA ASP A 46 53.05 -14.36 21.73
C ASP A 46 53.99 -15.46 21.23
N TYR A 47 55.27 -15.12 21.09
CA TYR A 47 56.32 -16.05 20.71
C TYR A 47 57.56 -15.80 21.57
N ASP A 48 58.00 -16.83 22.31
CA ASP A 48 59.12 -16.77 23.26
C ASP A 48 59.00 -15.61 24.28
N GLY A 49 57.77 -15.33 24.73
CA GLY A 49 57.47 -14.25 25.68
C GLY A 49 57.50 -12.85 25.08
N GLN A 50 57.60 -12.74 23.75
CA GLN A 50 57.49 -11.47 23.03
C GLN A 50 56.13 -11.38 22.34
N GLU A 51 55.36 -10.35 22.68
CA GLU A 51 54.12 -10.03 21.99
C GLU A 51 54.39 -9.24 20.70
N ARG A 52 53.79 -9.70 19.61
CA ARG A 52 53.62 -8.94 18.37
C ARG A 52 52.14 -8.74 18.08
N ILE A 53 51.78 -7.49 17.78
CA ILE A 53 50.43 -7.10 17.45
C ILE A 53 50.35 -6.81 15.95
N VAL A 54 49.41 -7.45 15.27
CA VAL A 54 49.03 -7.12 13.89
C VAL A 54 47.60 -6.61 13.91
N GLU A 55 47.38 -5.43 13.32
CA GLU A 55 46.08 -4.78 13.31
C GLU A 55 45.66 -4.44 11.88
N LYS A 56 44.38 -4.63 11.55
CA LYS A 56 43.81 -4.30 10.25
C LYS A 56 42.41 -3.74 10.39
N GLY A 57 42.18 -2.56 9.79
CA GLY A 57 40.84 -1.96 9.68
C GLY A 57 39.92 -2.76 8.75
N ILE A 58 38.66 -2.90 9.15
CA ILE A 58 37.62 -3.61 8.40
C ILE A 58 36.34 -2.80 8.46
N THR A 59 35.77 -2.50 7.30
CA THR A 59 34.44 -1.91 7.19
C THR A 59 33.42 -3.02 6.90
N VAL A 60 32.34 -3.06 7.68
CA VAL A 60 31.30 -4.09 7.59
C VAL A 60 29.95 -3.43 7.37
N GLY A 61 29.17 -3.93 6.42
CA GLY A 61 27.80 -3.49 6.19
C GLY A 61 27.68 -2.24 5.33
N VAL A 62 26.49 -1.62 5.37
CA VAL A 62 26.16 -0.43 4.58
C VAL A 62 25.69 0.69 5.50
N LYS A 63 26.43 1.81 5.47
CA LYS A 63 26.10 3.02 6.22
C LYS A 63 24.78 3.62 5.72
N THR A 64 23.83 3.77 6.64
CA THR A 64 22.50 4.31 6.34
C THR A 64 22.07 5.27 7.42
N ILE A 65 21.73 6.50 7.02
CA ILE A 65 21.04 7.48 7.86
C ILE A 65 19.61 7.64 7.33
N THR A 66 18.63 7.44 8.21
CA THR A 66 17.21 7.45 7.84
C THR A 66 16.45 8.50 8.62
N PRO A 67 15.63 9.33 7.96
CA PRO A 67 14.60 10.10 8.64
C PRO A 67 13.56 9.16 9.26
N GLU A 68 13.47 9.13 10.59
CA GLU A 68 12.59 8.20 11.29
C GLU A 68 11.22 8.83 11.56
N LYS A 69 11.21 10.01 12.19
CA LYS A 69 10.00 10.63 12.74
C LYS A 69 10.06 12.15 12.62
N ILE A 70 8.91 12.78 12.39
CA ILE A 70 8.72 14.23 12.57
C ILE A 70 7.65 14.48 13.64
N GLU A 71 7.90 15.44 14.52
CA GLU A 71 6.96 15.91 15.53
C GLU A 71 6.82 17.42 15.48
N ILE A 72 5.63 17.94 15.79
CA ILE A 72 5.40 19.37 15.99
C ILE A 72 4.70 19.53 17.36
N PRO A 73 5.48 19.61 18.46
CA PRO A 73 4.94 19.45 19.82
C PRO A 73 3.88 20.48 20.23
N SER A 74 3.92 21.69 19.67
CA SER A 74 3.00 22.77 20.02
C SER A 74 2.66 23.60 18.78
N PHE A 75 1.87 23.00 17.89
CA PHE A 75 1.48 23.65 16.65
C PHE A 75 0.45 24.76 16.87
N LYS A 76 0.68 25.91 16.22
CA LYS A 76 -0.26 27.01 16.09
C LYS A 76 -0.18 27.58 14.67
N LEU A 77 -1.31 27.60 13.99
CA LEU A 77 -1.40 28.21 12.67
C LEU A 77 -1.21 29.73 12.79
N GLY A 78 -0.46 30.32 11.87
CA GLY A 78 -0.20 31.75 11.90
C GLY A 78 1.09 32.14 12.61
N GLU A 79 1.73 31.20 13.31
CA GLU A 79 2.97 31.41 14.08
C GLU A 79 4.15 30.63 13.47
N ILE A 80 5.35 30.86 14.03
CA ILE A 80 6.54 30.04 13.78
C ILE A 80 6.47 28.80 14.66
N ASN A 81 6.46 27.63 14.05
CA ASN A 81 6.31 26.35 14.71
C ASN A 81 7.64 25.60 14.77
N ARG A 82 7.93 24.98 15.92
CA ARG A 82 9.08 24.08 16.09
C ARG A 82 8.74 22.69 15.57
N LEU A 83 9.47 22.25 14.56
CA LEU A 83 9.42 20.93 13.99
C LEU A 83 10.65 20.14 14.45
N VAL A 84 10.44 18.96 15.00
CA VAL A 84 11.49 18.08 15.52
C VAL A 84 11.62 16.88 14.61
N LEU A 85 12.74 16.78 13.90
CA LEU A 85 13.09 15.63 13.05
C LEU A 85 14.01 14.68 13.84
N THR A 86 13.64 13.40 13.92
CA THR A 86 14.52 12.34 14.40
C THR A 86 15.21 11.69 13.21
N LEU A 87 16.54 11.73 13.17
CA LEU A 87 17.36 10.93 12.28
C LEU A 87 17.95 9.75 13.03
N THR A 88 18.05 8.60 12.37
CA THR A 88 18.74 7.42 12.90
C THR A 88 19.87 6.96 11.98
N SER A 89 21.01 6.62 12.56
CA SER A 89 22.15 6.01 11.89
C SER A 89 22.25 4.54 12.30
N ASN A 90 22.47 3.65 11.34
CA ASN A 90 22.80 2.25 11.60
C ASN A 90 24.31 2.01 11.77
N TRP A 91 25.13 3.06 11.75
CA TRP A 91 26.59 2.98 11.74
C TRP A 91 27.16 3.20 13.14
N ASN A 92 28.30 2.56 13.42
CA ASN A 92 28.92 2.58 14.75
C ASN A 92 29.85 3.79 15.00
N THR A 93 30.10 4.62 13.99
CA THR A 93 30.89 5.85 14.10
C THR A 93 30.03 7.08 13.76
N PRO A 94 30.34 8.25 14.34
CA PRO A 94 29.66 9.50 13.99
C PRO A 94 29.75 9.76 12.48
N THR A 95 28.64 10.22 11.90
CA THR A 95 28.56 10.54 10.47
C THR A 95 27.96 11.91 10.29
N ASP A 96 28.61 12.74 9.49
CA ASP A 96 28.13 14.08 9.15
C ASP A 96 26.95 13.98 8.18
N VAL A 97 25.89 14.71 8.51
CA VAL A 97 24.65 14.77 7.74
C VAL A 97 24.23 16.22 7.58
N GLU A 98 23.75 16.55 6.37
CA GLU A 98 23.06 17.80 6.07
C GLU A 98 21.56 17.51 6.04
N PRO A 99 20.84 17.79 7.13
CA PRO A 99 19.42 17.51 7.25
C PRO A 99 18.59 18.63 6.59
N LYS A 100 17.58 18.25 5.80
CA LYS A 100 16.64 19.18 5.17
C LYS A 100 15.21 18.74 5.39
N VAL A 101 14.31 19.71 5.43
CA VAL A 101 12.87 19.51 5.46
C VAL A 101 12.24 20.33 4.35
N GLN A 102 11.48 19.67 3.49
CA GLN A 102 10.72 20.32 2.42
C GLN A 102 9.23 20.17 2.70
N VAL A 103 8.47 21.26 2.57
CA VAL A 103 7.02 21.26 2.80
C VAL A 103 6.29 21.49 1.50
N TYR A 104 5.29 20.65 1.23
CA TYR A 104 4.50 20.67 0.00
C TYR A 104 3.01 20.83 0.28
N SER A 105 2.32 21.57 -0.60
CA SER A 105 0.86 21.57 -0.74
C SER A 105 0.48 21.01 -2.10
N SER A 106 -0.25 19.89 -2.14
CA SER A 106 -0.69 19.24 -3.39
C SER A 106 0.43 19.05 -4.46
N ASN A 107 1.67 18.78 -4.02
CA ASN A 107 2.91 18.65 -4.82
C ASN A 107 3.68 19.94 -5.14
N THR A 108 3.18 21.11 -4.75
CA THR A 108 3.94 22.36 -4.87
C THR A 108 4.80 22.56 -3.64
N LEU A 109 6.11 22.77 -3.81
CA LEU A 109 7.02 23.12 -2.72
C LEU A 109 6.68 24.53 -2.23
N ILE A 110 6.40 24.69 -0.95
CA ILE A 110 6.00 25.96 -0.33
C ILE A 110 6.98 26.45 0.74
N ALA A 111 7.82 25.56 1.27
CA ALA A 111 8.89 25.93 2.19
C ALA A 111 10.03 24.90 2.12
N GLU A 112 11.26 25.38 2.31
CA GLU A 112 12.43 24.56 2.53
C GLU A 112 13.14 25.05 3.78
N LEU A 113 13.37 24.12 4.72
CA LEU A 113 14.01 24.36 6.00
C LEU A 113 15.30 23.55 6.01
N ALA A 114 16.43 24.22 6.23
CA ALA A 114 17.73 23.59 6.37
C ALA A 114 18.26 23.83 7.77
N ALA A 115 18.95 22.85 8.34
CA ALA A 115 19.78 23.05 9.51
C ALA A 115 21.25 22.96 9.11
N ASN A 116 22.14 23.39 10.01
CA ASN A 116 23.57 23.21 9.81
C ASN A 116 23.91 21.72 9.70
N ASN A 117 25.08 21.43 9.11
CA ASN A 117 25.63 20.08 9.17
C ASN A 117 25.82 19.67 10.63
N ILE A 118 25.42 18.45 10.93
CA ILE A 118 25.57 17.86 12.26
C ILE A 118 26.20 16.48 12.13
N SER A 119 26.93 16.06 13.15
CA SER A 119 27.41 14.68 13.26
C SER A 119 26.43 13.88 14.09
N ILE A 120 25.99 12.72 13.60
CA ILE A 120 25.05 11.86 14.32
C ILE A 120 25.63 10.48 14.57
N ILE A 121 25.31 9.92 15.74
CA ILE A 121 25.57 8.52 16.10
C ILE A 121 24.28 7.94 16.69
N ASN A 122 23.87 6.76 16.24
CA ASN A 122 22.61 6.12 16.61
C ASN A 122 21.33 6.91 16.27
N SER A 123 20.96 7.91 17.08
CA SER A 123 19.73 8.69 16.91
C SER A 123 19.92 10.13 17.38
N THR A 124 19.44 11.10 16.61
CA THR A 124 19.56 12.52 16.93
C THR A 124 18.30 13.27 16.55
N LYS A 125 17.86 14.19 17.43
CA LYS A 125 16.73 15.09 17.20
C LYS A 125 17.24 16.45 16.73
N ILE A 126 16.59 16.98 15.70
CA ILE A 126 17.00 18.19 15.00
C ILE A 126 15.80 19.12 14.95
N ASP A 127 16.01 20.36 15.36
CA ASP A 127 14.98 21.38 15.36
C ASP A 127 15.00 22.18 14.05
N PHE A 128 13.82 22.31 13.45
CA PHE A 128 13.53 23.21 12.35
C PHE A 128 12.44 24.18 12.79
N PHE A 129 12.45 25.38 12.21
CA PHE A 129 11.46 26.40 12.50
C PHE A 129 10.68 26.71 11.23
N TRP A 130 9.37 26.54 11.29
CA TRP A 130 8.48 26.68 10.14
C TRP A 130 7.49 27.82 10.36
N ASP A 131 7.62 28.89 9.57
CA ASP A 131 6.64 29.98 9.55
C ASP A 131 5.38 29.55 8.80
N THR A 132 4.23 29.64 9.47
CA THR A 132 2.92 29.23 8.94
C THR A 132 1.94 30.39 8.75
N LYS A 133 2.43 31.63 8.81
CA LYS A 133 1.60 32.85 8.78
C LYS A 133 0.63 32.93 7.60
N GLU A 134 1.07 32.49 6.43
CA GLU A 134 0.33 32.63 5.16
C GLU A 134 -0.24 31.31 4.65
N LEU A 135 -0.26 30.27 5.48
CA LEU A 135 -0.67 28.94 5.06
C LEU A 135 -2.18 28.73 5.23
N PRO A 136 -2.90 28.33 4.17
CA PRO A 136 -4.31 27.98 4.30
C PRO A 136 -4.50 26.68 5.08
N TYR A 137 -5.70 26.47 5.62
CA TYR A 137 -6.09 25.15 6.11
C TYR A 137 -6.02 24.11 4.98
N GLY A 138 -5.57 22.90 5.30
CA GLY A 138 -5.42 21.88 4.27
C GLY A 138 -4.46 20.76 4.62
N GLN A 139 -4.16 19.93 3.63
CA GLN A 139 -3.23 18.82 3.75
C GLN A 139 -1.87 19.21 3.18
N TYR A 140 -0.84 18.86 3.92
CA TYR A 140 0.55 19.15 3.60
C TYR A 140 1.37 17.86 3.66
N THR A 141 2.40 17.81 2.84
CA THR A 141 3.42 16.76 2.91
C THR A 141 4.70 17.39 3.39
N ILE A 142 5.27 16.86 4.47
CA ILE A 142 6.60 17.22 4.93
C ILE A 142 7.55 16.09 4.52
N ARG A 143 8.51 16.40 3.67
CA ARG A 143 9.58 15.50 3.24
C ARG A 143 10.82 15.78 4.07
N ALA A 144 11.17 14.84 4.93
CA ALA A 144 12.45 14.85 5.62
C ALA A 144 13.53 14.26 4.72
N ILE A 145 14.71 14.88 4.68
CA ILE A 145 15.83 14.49 3.83
C ILE A 145 17.10 14.45 4.68
N ALA A 146 17.84 13.35 4.57
CA ALA A 146 19.19 13.21 5.09
C ALA A 146 20.16 13.10 3.90
N LEU A 147 21.08 14.07 3.78
CA LEU A 147 22.17 14.05 2.81
C LEU A 147 23.47 13.71 3.54
N TYR A 148 24.17 12.66 3.12
CA TYR A 148 25.42 12.22 3.74
C TYR A 148 26.26 11.46 2.70
N GLU A 149 27.56 11.73 2.60
CA GLU A 149 28.49 10.98 1.72
C GLU A 149 28.01 10.82 0.26
N GLY A 150 27.27 11.80 -0.27
CA GLY A 150 26.68 11.74 -1.62
C GLY A 150 25.38 10.92 -1.73
N GLU A 151 24.96 10.26 -0.65
CA GLU A 151 23.66 9.60 -0.52
C GLU A 151 22.56 10.57 -0.13
N ARG A 152 21.35 10.28 -0.61
CA ARG A 152 20.11 10.97 -0.25
C ARG A 152 19.09 9.96 0.22
N LYS A 153 18.65 10.08 1.48
CA LYS A 153 17.52 9.32 2.02
C LYS A 153 16.40 10.27 2.38
N GLU A 154 15.17 9.92 2.01
CA GLU A 154 14.00 10.77 2.24
C GLU A 154 12.79 9.97 2.75
N LYS A 155 11.98 10.62 3.60
CA LYS A 155 10.73 10.06 4.12
C LYS A 155 9.66 11.14 4.12
N ASP A 156 8.51 10.82 3.54
CA ASP A 156 7.35 11.70 3.50
C ASP A 156 6.43 11.46 4.71
N PHE A 157 6.01 12.56 5.33
CA PHE A 157 5.10 12.62 6.46
C PHE A 157 3.90 13.49 6.07
N TYR A 158 2.69 13.06 6.42
CA TYR A 158 1.47 13.78 6.04
C TYR A 158 0.88 14.50 7.23
N PHE A 159 0.58 15.78 7.02
CA PHE A 159 0.05 16.70 8.01
C PHE A 159 -1.29 17.25 7.51
N SER A 160 -2.27 17.35 8.40
CA SER A 160 -3.49 18.11 8.14
C SER A 160 -3.51 19.29 9.08
N LEU A 161 -3.52 20.50 8.54
CA LEU A 161 -3.70 21.72 9.31
C LEU A 161 -5.20 21.95 9.50
N SER A 162 -5.68 21.77 10.72
CA SER A 162 -7.01 22.20 11.17
C SER A 162 -6.86 23.03 12.45
N GLU A 163 -7.92 23.70 12.90
CA GLU A 163 -7.90 24.48 14.14
C GLU A 163 -7.36 23.65 15.32
N ASN A 164 -6.17 24.02 15.79
CA ASN A 164 -5.47 23.51 16.98
C ASN A 164 -5.16 22.00 17.06
N ARG A 165 -5.08 21.27 15.95
CA ARG A 165 -4.61 19.87 15.96
C ARG A 165 -3.73 19.55 14.76
N VAL A 166 -2.58 18.92 15.05
CA VAL A 166 -1.73 18.28 14.05
C VAL A 166 -1.80 16.78 14.25
N SER A 167 -2.28 16.07 13.23
CA SER A 167 -2.13 14.61 13.14
C SER A 167 -0.97 14.31 12.21
N VAL A 168 0.09 13.69 12.75
CA VAL A 168 1.19 13.16 11.94
C VAL A 168 0.85 11.72 11.56
N GLU A 169 0.55 11.47 10.29
CA GLU A 169 0.40 10.12 9.78
C GLU A 169 1.66 9.73 8.98
N GLU A 170 2.39 8.70 9.44
CA GLU A 170 3.46 8.11 8.66
C GLU A 170 2.92 7.47 7.38
N SER A 171 3.68 7.59 6.29
CA SER A 171 3.32 7.11 4.94
C SER A 171 2.80 5.66 4.89
N GLY A 172 3.28 4.78 5.79
CA GLY A 172 2.83 3.39 5.90
C GLY A 172 1.37 3.20 6.36
N ALA A 173 0.78 4.18 7.08
CA ALA A 173 -0.60 4.11 7.57
C ALA A 173 -1.62 4.57 6.51
N ARG A 174 -1.25 5.56 5.68
CA ARG A 174 -2.12 6.13 4.65
C ARG A 174 -2.32 5.19 3.45
N SER A 175 -1.28 4.43 3.09
CA SER A 175 -1.35 3.37 2.07
C SER A 175 -2.37 2.29 2.43
N ARG A 176 -2.39 1.84 3.70
CA ARG A 176 -3.38 0.86 4.19
C ARG A 176 -4.81 1.42 4.20
N ARG A 177 -5.03 2.67 4.65
CA ARG A 177 -6.37 3.29 4.65
C ARG A 177 -6.92 3.55 3.24
N ARG A 178 -6.09 3.97 2.28
CA ARG A 178 -6.50 4.13 0.87
C ARG A 178 -6.82 2.80 0.20
N MET A 179 -6.03 1.74 0.46
CA MET A 179 -6.33 0.41 -0.08
C MET A 179 -7.64 -0.17 0.46
N ILE A 180 -7.92 0.02 1.76
CA ILE A 180 -9.18 -0.45 2.36
C ILE A 180 -10.39 0.31 1.77
N SER A 181 -10.28 1.63 1.61
CA SER A 181 -11.37 2.44 1.04
C SER A 181 -11.59 2.15 -0.45
N SER A 182 -10.55 1.94 -1.26
CA SER A 182 -10.71 1.52 -2.66
C SER A 182 -11.30 0.11 -2.78
N ALA A 183 -10.90 -0.83 -1.92
CA ALA A 183 -11.43 -2.20 -1.93
C ALA A 183 -12.92 -2.23 -1.55
N ILE A 184 -13.34 -1.41 -0.59
CA ILE A 184 -14.75 -1.27 -0.19
C ILE A 184 -15.59 -0.67 -1.33
N ILE A 185 -15.11 0.38 -2.01
CA ILE A 185 -15.84 0.99 -3.13
C ILE A 185 -15.98 0.02 -4.30
N ILE A 186 -14.91 -0.69 -4.67
CA ILE A 186 -14.94 -1.69 -5.74
C ILE A 186 -15.89 -2.84 -5.38
N SER A 187 -15.83 -3.33 -4.12
CA SER A 187 -16.75 -4.37 -3.63
C SER A 187 -18.21 -3.91 -3.67
N ALA A 188 -18.50 -2.67 -3.27
CA ALA A 188 -19.84 -2.09 -3.31
C ALA A 188 -20.36 -1.94 -4.75
N ILE A 189 -19.52 -1.51 -5.69
CA ILE A 189 -19.87 -1.43 -7.13
C ILE A 189 -20.15 -2.83 -7.68
N LEU A 190 -19.33 -3.83 -7.37
CA LEU A 190 -19.55 -5.21 -7.80
C LEU A 190 -20.85 -5.79 -7.23
N LEU A 191 -21.16 -5.52 -5.96
CA LEU A 191 -22.42 -5.90 -5.33
C LEU A 191 -23.64 -5.19 -5.96
N ALA A 192 -23.52 -3.90 -6.29
CA ALA A 192 -24.57 -3.16 -6.99
C ALA A 192 -24.83 -3.72 -8.40
N VAL A 193 -23.78 -4.04 -9.15
CA VAL A 193 -23.90 -4.65 -10.49
C VAL A 193 -24.49 -6.06 -10.40
N PHE A 194 -24.04 -6.86 -9.43
CA PHE A 194 -24.54 -8.23 -9.21
C PHE A 194 -26.01 -8.23 -8.81
N SER A 195 -26.40 -7.36 -7.87
CA SER A 195 -27.80 -7.21 -7.44
C SER A 195 -28.69 -6.68 -8.57
N ALA A 196 -28.25 -5.69 -9.35
CA ALA A 196 -28.99 -5.20 -10.52
C ALA A 196 -29.22 -6.30 -11.56
N ARG A 197 -28.20 -7.15 -11.81
CA ARG A 197 -28.31 -8.29 -12.73
C ARG A 197 -29.33 -9.32 -12.22
N PHE A 198 -29.33 -9.58 -10.91
CA PHE A 198 -30.28 -10.50 -10.27
C PHE A 198 -31.73 -9.97 -10.32
N ILE A 199 -31.92 -8.69 -10.03
CA ILE A 199 -33.22 -8.00 -10.10
C ILE A 199 -33.76 -8.03 -11.52
N LYS A 200 -32.93 -7.66 -12.52
CA LYS A 200 -33.32 -7.71 -13.94
C LYS A 200 -33.72 -9.13 -14.35
N LYS A 201 -32.96 -10.15 -13.93
CA LYS A 201 -33.28 -11.56 -14.23
C LYS A 201 -34.62 -11.98 -13.63
N LYS A 202 -34.91 -11.61 -12.38
CA LYS A 202 -36.19 -11.90 -11.72
C LYS A 202 -37.36 -11.21 -12.43
N PHE A 203 -37.20 -9.93 -12.78
CA PHE A 203 -38.22 -9.17 -13.49
C PHE A 203 -38.54 -9.73 -14.88
N MET A 204 -37.51 -10.09 -15.66
CA MET A 204 -37.71 -10.67 -17.00
C MET A 204 -38.46 -12.01 -16.95
N LYS A 205 -38.22 -12.84 -15.93
CA LYS A 205 -38.98 -14.09 -15.72
C LYS A 205 -40.45 -13.84 -15.41
N ALA A 206 -40.74 -12.93 -14.47
CA ALA A 206 -42.12 -12.58 -14.14
C ALA A 206 -42.87 -11.99 -15.34
N ARG A 207 -42.20 -11.13 -16.12
CA ARG A 207 -42.74 -10.58 -17.36
C ARG A 207 -43.01 -11.66 -18.40
N LEU A 208 -42.09 -12.60 -18.59
CA LEU A 208 -42.25 -13.72 -19.52
C LEU A 208 -43.46 -14.58 -19.14
N GLU A 209 -43.60 -14.90 -17.87
CA GLU A 209 -44.73 -15.70 -17.37
C GLU A 209 -46.07 -15.00 -17.57
N SER A 210 -46.14 -13.69 -17.28
CA SER A 210 -47.32 -12.87 -17.55
C SER A 210 -47.70 -12.86 -19.04
N LEU A 211 -46.72 -12.67 -19.92
CA LEU A 211 -46.95 -12.68 -21.37
C LEU A 211 -47.43 -14.04 -21.87
N ILE A 212 -46.83 -15.13 -21.40
CA ILE A 212 -47.22 -16.50 -21.76
C ILE A 212 -48.66 -16.77 -21.31
N ASN A 213 -49.01 -16.46 -20.07
CA ASN A 213 -50.36 -16.67 -19.57
C ASN A 213 -51.39 -15.84 -20.36
N GLY A 214 -51.05 -14.59 -20.73
CA GLY A 214 -51.89 -13.76 -21.61
C GLY A 214 -52.05 -14.37 -23.01
N ALA A 215 -50.97 -14.86 -23.61
CA ALA A 215 -50.99 -15.53 -24.92
C ALA A 215 -51.83 -16.82 -24.91
N VAL A 216 -51.75 -17.60 -23.83
CA VAL A 216 -52.61 -18.78 -23.63
C VAL A 216 -54.08 -18.37 -23.56
N ARG A 217 -54.43 -17.32 -22.81
CA ARG A 217 -55.82 -16.81 -22.78
C ARG A 217 -56.30 -16.34 -24.15
N TYR A 218 -55.48 -15.62 -24.92
CA TYR A 218 -55.84 -15.23 -26.28
C TYR A 218 -56.08 -16.44 -27.19
N ALA A 219 -55.27 -17.49 -27.05
CA ALA A 219 -55.47 -18.75 -27.77
C ALA A 219 -56.77 -19.45 -27.37
N GLU A 220 -57.12 -19.47 -26.08
CA GLU A 220 -58.38 -20.01 -25.56
C GLU A 220 -59.60 -19.23 -26.09
N TYR A 221 -59.50 -17.90 -26.16
CA TYR A 221 -60.52 -17.02 -26.76
C TYR A 221 -60.50 -17.00 -28.29
N ARG A 222 -59.65 -17.81 -28.93
CA ARG A 222 -59.47 -17.89 -30.38
C ARG A 222 -59.05 -16.58 -31.07
N ASP A 223 -58.46 -15.63 -30.34
CA ASP A 223 -57.92 -14.38 -30.88
C ASP A 223 -56.50 -14.59 -31.43
N VAL A 224 -56.42 -15.07 -32.67
CA VAL A 224 -55.15 -15.47 -33.33
C VAL A 224 -54.19 -14.30 -33.48
N LYS A 225 -54.70 -13.09 -33.74
CA LYS A 225 -53.86 -11.91 -33.96
C LYS A 225 -53.15 -11.52 -32.67
N LYS A 226 -53.88 -11.39 -31.56
CA LYS A 226 -53.27 -11.07 -30.25
C LYS A 226 -52.37 -12.19 -29.73
N ALA A 227 -52.72 -13.45 -29.97
CA ALA A 227 -51.86 -14.58 -29.63
C ALA A 227 -50.52 -14.54 -30.37
N ALA A 228 -50.51 -14.23 -31.67
CA ALA A 228 -49.29 -14.13 -32.49
C ALA A 228 -48.41 -12.93 -32.11
N GLU A 229 -49.03 -11.78 -31.82
CA GLU A 229 -48.32 -10.59 -31.32
C GLU A 229 -47.66 -10.87 -29.96
N ALA A 230 -48.38 -11.51 -29.04
CA ALA A 230 -47.84 -11.91 -27.74
C ALA A 230 -46.71 -12.94 -27.90
N TYR A 231 -46.86 -13.93 -28.78
CA TYR A 231 -45.84 -14.95 -29.06
C TYR A 231 -44.51 -14.34 -29.55
N THR A 232 -44.58 -13.32 -30.41
CA THR A 232 -43.39 -12.59 -30.88
C THR A 232 -42.64 -11.92 -29.75
N ARG A 233 -43.35 -11.26 -28.82
CA ARG A 233 -42.75 -10.60 -27.64
C ARG A 233 -42.19 -11.61 -26.63
N ILE A 234 -42.85 -12.75 -26.48
CA ILE A 234 -42.39 -13.86 -25.64
C ILE A 234 -41.05 -14.39 -26.16
N ARG A 235 -40.91 -14.61 -27.48
CA ARG A 235 -39.69 -15.15 -28.09
C ARG A 235 -38.47 -14.28 -27.85
N GLN A 236 -38.61 -12.96 -27.97
CA GLN A 236 -37.53 -11.99 -27.70
C GLN A 236 -36.97 -12.11 -26.27
N ILE A 237 -37.81 -12.45 -25.29
CA ILE A 237 -37.38 -12.65 -23.90
C ILE A 237 -36.89 -14.08 -23.68
N TYR A 238 -37.57 -15.07 -24.24
CA TYR A 238 -37.27 -16.50 -24.11
C TYR A 238 -35.87 -16.85 -24.62
N ASP A 239 -35.44 -16.24 -25.73
CA ASP A 239 -34.13 -16.48 -26.33
C ASP A 239 -32.96 -15.97 -25.46
N THR A 240 -33.24 -15.08 -24.49
CA THR A 240 -32.25 -14.57 -23.52
C THR A 240 -32.08 -15.43 -22.27
N LEU A 241 -32.89 -16.49 -22.12
CA LEU A 241 -32.87 -17.38 -20.95
C LEU A 241 -31.88 -18.55 -21.13
N SER A 242 -31.44 -19.14 -20.02
CA SER A 242 -30.69 -20.40 -20.08
C SER A 242 -31.59 -21.59 -20.45
N GLU A 243 -31.00 -22.67 -20.96
CA GLU A 243 -31.75 -23.87 -21.37
C GLU A 243 -32.58 -24.50 -20.23
N GLN A 244 -32.04 -24.49 -19.01
CA GLN A 244 -32.78 -24.95 -17.82
C GLN A 244 -34.02 -24.08 -17.52
N GLU A 245 -33.95 -22.78 -17.79
CA GLU A 245 -35.05 -21.84 -17.56
C GLU A 245 -36.10 -21.93 -18.65
N LYS A 246 -35.66 -22.07 -19.91
CA LYS A 246 -36.52 -22.32 -21.07
C LYS A 246 -37.44 -23.53 -20.85
N LYS A 247 -36.91 -24.62 -20.30
CA LYS A 247 -37.66 -25.84 -20.00
C LYS A 247 -38.92 -25.59 -19.13
N LYS A 248 -38.88 -24.61 -18.23
CA LYS A 248 -40.02 -24.28 -17.34
C LYS A 248 -41.21 -23.67 -18.09
N PHE A 249 -40.97 -23.07 -19.26
CA PHE A 249 -41.99 -22.36 -20.04
C PHE A 249 -42.38 -23.09 -21.32
N TYR A 250 -41.62 -24.11 -21.70
CA TYR A 250 -41.73 -24.83 -22.97
C TYR A 250 -43.16 -25.32 -23.27
N ASP A 251 -43.78 -26.05 -22.34
CA ASP A 251 -45.09 -26.65 -22.57
C ASP A 251 -46.19 -25.60 -22.83
N LYS A 252 -46.19 -24.51 -22.04
CA LYS A 252 -47.13 -23.40 -22.23
C LYS A 252 -46.88 -22.68 -23.55
N LEU A 253 -45.62 -22.49 -23.92
CA LEU A 253 -45.23 -21.84 -25.17
C LEU A 253 -45.63 -22.66 -26.40
N MET A 254 -45.48 -23.98 -26.33
CA MET A 254 -45.86 -24.90 -27.39
C MET A 254 -47.37 -24.97 -27.59
N LYS A 255 -48.17 -24.84 -26.53
CA LYS A 255 -49.64 -24.70 -26.65
C LYS A 255 -50.03 -23.49 -27.50
N VAL A 256 -49.42 -22.33 -27.24
CA VAL A 256 -49.67 -21.09 -28.00
C VAL A 256 -49.20 -21.25 -29.45
N TYR A 257 -47.99 -21.79 -29.66
CA TYR A 257 -47.44 -22.00 -31.00
C TYR A 257 -48.31 -22.93 -31.85
N ASN A 258 -48.70 -24.08 -31.31
CA ASN A 258 -49.52 -25.06 -32.02
C ASN A 258 -50.91 -24.50 -32.35
N PHE A 259 -51.50 -23.70 -31.44
CA PHE A 259 -52.75 -23.00 -31.72
C PHE A 259 -52.62 -22.05 -32.91
N ILE A 260 -51.60 -21.17 -32.92
CA ILE A 260 -51.36 -20.23 -34.02
C ILE A 260 -51.13 -20.98 -35.34
N ARG A 261 -50.31 -22.03 -35.32
CA ARG A 261 -49.99 -22.85 -36.50
C ARG A 261 -51.24 -23.51 -37.08
N ASN A 262 -52.08 -24.13 -36.24
CA ASN A 262 -53.29 -24.82 -36.70
C ASN A 262 -54.32 -23.85 -37.31
N GLN A 263 -54.44 -22.64 -36.75
CA GLN A 263 -55.33 -21.60 -37.31
C GLN A 263 -54.81 -21.03 -38.64
N LYS A 264 -53.48 -20.94 -38.79
CA LYS A 264 -52.87 -20.54 -40.07
C LYS A 264 -53.09 -21.58 -41.16
N ASN A 265 -52.99 -22.87 -40.83
CA ASN A 265 -53.22 -23.96 -41.78
C ASN A 265 -54.70 -24.07 -42.20
N LYS A 266 -55.65 -23.86 -41.29
CA LYS A 266 -57.09 -23.81 -41.61
C LYS A 266 -57.51 -22.67 -42.54
N LYS A 267 -56.70 -21.61 -42.66
CA LYS A 267 -56.93 -20.52 -43.62
C LYS A 267 -56.48 -20.84 -45.05
N ILE A 268 -55.81 -21.97 -45.27
CA ILE A 268 -55.23 -22.39 -46.56
C ILE A 268 -56.08 -23.50 -47.22
N GLU A 269 -57.04 -24.09 -46.49
CA GLU A 269 -58.04 -25.01 -47.04
C GLU A 269 -59.30 -24.22 -47.49
N PHE A 270 -59.19 -23.55 -48.63
CA PHE A 270 -60.29 -23.17 -49.51
C PHE A 270 -59.78 -23.19 -50.96
#